data_AF-A0A369S9D6-F1
#
_entry.id   AF-A0A369S9D6-F1
#
_cell.length_a   1.000
_cell.length_b   1.000
_cell.length_c   1.000
_cell.angle_alpha   90.00
_cell.angle_beta   90.00
_cell.angle_gamma   90.00
#
_symmetry.space_group_name_H-M   'P 1'
#
loop_
_entity.id
_entity.type
_entity.pdbx_description
1 polymer ?
#
loop_
_entity_poly.entity_id
_entity_poly.type
_entity_poly.pdbx_seq_one_letter_code
_entity_poly.pdbx_strand_id
1 'polypeptide(L)'
;MASPRLILDGEDLPETALTATAEDQKRINRYEGNPCVNLLKEKCCSKSCIRSRLPIVEWLPKYRLRDLQCDIIAGITVGVMVVPQALAYANVAELPPQYGLYASFLGVFVYCFLGTSKDVTLGPTAVMCLMVAEYSRDGDPNYAILLAFLSGVIQVIMGFLDLGFVVNFISVPVISGFTSAAAITITVSQLKDLFGLKDIPREFFERVYTICEKLPETKPWDACMGLSCIVILYILKYMKDYDYKDEKYNYAPPKWQRGCRNFIWLIGTARNAFIAVISALVCLVLAYLGYPEDTVSLTGPIVGGLPPFGPPPFSTTENNATIGFGKMAENLNAGIIVIPLIGYLENIAIAKTFARKNKYKIDASQELIAIGFANVISSFAASLPITGSFSRSAVNSASGVRTTLAGLFTGGIVLLALAFLTNWFYYIPKAALAAIIITAVLSMIDFSIVRKLWRVKRLDLIPLAVSFFVSFVGLEYGILAGVAVSVAFLLHAAALPRIEMFADEVYVLKINGNLNYPGVERFINYIQNKIFGRKGATRKCVVIDCSHIFMIDYTTTQGFNQILEEFKRFDSKLHFAEVHPRIRRTLIAAGVDDGIIFPTVDAATNAFYDPDRELEDDNQSDFCMTFL
;
A
#
# COMPACT_ATOMS: atom_id res chain seq x y z
N MET A 1 12.29 -38.67 24.22
CA MET A 1 13.26 -38.95 23.12
C MET A 1 13.41 -37.65 22.34
N ALA A 2 14.19 -36.70 22.86
CA ALA A 2 15.63 -36.52 22.60
C ALA A 2 15.87 -35.86 21.22
N SER A 3 15.98 -34.53 21.24
CA SER A 3 16.40 -33.67 20.13
C SER A 3 17.95 -33.62 20.09
N PRO A 4 18.61 -33.65 18.93
CA PRO A 4 20.06 -33.68 18.88
C PRO A 4 20.68 -32.30 19.13
N ARG A 5 21.61 -32.24 20.09
CA ARG A 5 22.59 -31.16 20.27
C ARG A 5 23.71 -31.36 19.26
N LEU A 6 24.03 -30.33 18.47
CA LEU A 6 25.26 -30.23 17.71
C LEU A 6 26.37 -29.75 18.64
N ILE A 7 27.37 -30.60 18.84
CA ILE A 7 28.66 -30.30 19.48
C ILE A 7 29.56 -29.74 18.37
N LEU A 8 30.15 -28.57 18.59
CA LEU A 8 31.24 -28.07 17.77
C LEU A 8 32.52 -28.23 18.59
N ASP A 9 33.42 -29.07 18.08
CA ASP A 9 34.76 -29.30 18.60
C ASP A 9 35.62 -28.03 18.48
N GLY A 10 36.49 -27.85 19.47
CA GLY A 10 37.45 -26.77 19.52
C GLY A 10 38.62 -26.99 18.56
N GLU A 11 38.97 -25.94 17.83
CA GLU A 11 40.31 -25.75 17.27
C GLU A 11 40.81 -24.36 17.69
N ASP A 12 42.02 -24.36 18.25
CA ASP A 12 42.76 -23.23 18.78
C ASP A 12 43.06 -22.17 17.71
N LEU A 13 42.78 -20.89 18.00
CA LEU A 13 43.24 -19.73 17.24
C LEU A 13 44.26 -18.95 18.09
N PRO A 14 45.44 -18.57 17.55
CA PRO A 14 46.53 -18.00 18.35
C PRO A 14 46.33 -16.52 18.71
N GLU A 15 46.67 -16.20 19.98
CA GLU A 15 46.75 -14.86 20.56
C GLU A 15 47.90 -14.01 19.99
N THR A 16 47.78 -13.47 18.79
CA THR A 16 48.65 -12.35 18.34
C THR A 16 47.98 -11.50 17.27
N ALA A 17 47.07 -10.59 17.65
CA ALA A 17 46.59 -9.51 16.76
C ALA A 17 45.83 -8.40 17.51
N LEU A 18 46.47 -7.69 18.44
CA LEU A 18 45.89 -6.52 19.11
C LEU A 18 46.91 -5.40 19.26
N THR A 19 47.32 -4.81 18.14
CA THR A 19 47.87 -3.44 18.09
C THR A 19 47.34 -2.79 16.82
N ALA A 20 46.45 -1.80 16.98
CA ALA A 20 45.91 -1.01 15.87
C ALA A 20 47.04 -0.36 15.08
N THR A 21 46.99 -0.50 13.76
CA THR A 21 48.02 0.06 12.88
C THR A 21 47.80 1.56 12.67
N ALA A 22 48.85 2.31 12.29
CA ALA A 22 48.75 3.74 12.00
C ALA A 22 47.74 4.08 10.87
N GLU A 23 47.32 3.08 10.08
CA GLU A 23 46.22 3.22 9.10
C GLU A 23 44.83 3.22 9.74
N ASP A 24 44.64 2.53 10.87
CA ASP A 24 43.37 2.48 11.60
C ASP A 24 43.10 3.83 12.31
N GLN A 25 44.13 4.47 12.84
CA GLN A 25 44.04 5.85 13.37
C GLN A 25 43.78 6.89 12.28
N LYS A 26 44.28 6.68 11.04
CA LYS A 26 43.94 7.51 9.88
C LYS A 26 42.49 7.35 9.42
N ARG A 27 41.81 6.23 9.72
CA ARG A 27 40.36 6.05 9.48
C ARG A 27 39.52 6.75 10.54
N ILE A 28 39.94 6.72 11.81
CA ILE A 28 39.23 7.37 12.92
C ILE A 28 39.26 8.89 12.77
N ASN A 29 40.40 9.48 12.41
CA ASN A 29 40.52 10.94 12.20
C ASN A 29 39.77 11.47 10.97
N ARG A 30 39.18 10.60 10.13
CA ARG A 30 38.37 11.01 8.97
C ARG A 30 36.92 11.37 9.36
N TYR A 31 36.54 11.17 10.63
CA TYR A 31 35.20 11.43 11.17
C TYR A 31 35.02 12.80 11.85
N GLU A 32 36.01 13.70 11.81
CA GLU A 32 35.90 15.08 12.33
C GLU A 32 35.33 16.08 11.30
N GLY A 33 34.42 15.64 10.44
CA GLY A 33 33.74 16.49 9.45
C GLY A 33 32.24 16.26 9.46
N ASN A 34 31.46 17.35 9.36
CA ASN A 34 29.99 17.40 9.39
C ASN A 34 29.32 16.09 8.89
N PRO A 35 28.79 15.23 9.79
CA PRO A 35 28.36 13.87 9.45
C PRO A 35 27.20 13.86 8.44
N CYS A 36 26.37 14.89 8.40
CA CYS A 36 25.24 14.98 7.47
C CYS A 36 25.65 15.16 6.00
N VAL A 37 26.76 15.86 5.71
CA VAL A 37 27.18 16.18 4.33
C VAL A 37 27.95 15.02 3.70
N ASN A 38 28.76 14.31 4.50
CA ASN A 38 29.54 13.18 4.01
C ASN A 38 28.69 11.90 3.85
N LEU A 39 27.65 11.69 4.68
CA LEU A 39 26.72 10.56 4.53
C LEU A 39 25.90 10.61 3.23
N LEU A 40 25.56 11.80 2.74
CA LEU A 40 24.84 11.99 1.47
C LEU A 40 25.75 11.74 0.26
N LYS A 41 27.03 12.14 0.36
CA LYS A 41 28.00 12.00 -0.75
C LYS A 41 28.47 10.56 -0.97
N GLU A 42 28.66 9.77 0.10
CA GLU A 42 29.07 8.36 -0.02
C GLU A 42 27.90 7.42 -0.34
N LYS A 43 26.67 7.77 0.01
CA LYS A 43 25.47 6.95 -0.29
C LYS A 43 24.97 7.07 -1.72
N CYS A 44 25.20 8.17 -2.43
CA CYS A 44 24.65 8.35 -3.79
C CYS A 44 25.36 7.52 -4.88
N CYS A 45 26.63 7.12 -4.68
CA CYS A 45 27.43 6.46 -5.74
C CYS A 45 27.97 5.06 -5.39
N SER A 46 27.53 4.47 -4.27
CA SER A 46 27.92 3.09 -3.92
C SER A 46 27.17 2.07 -4.80
N LYS A 47 27.84 0.96 -5.16
CA LYS A 47 27.25 -0.18 -5.90
C LYS A 47 25.96 -0.69 -5.25
N SER A 48 25.83 -0.56 -3.92
CA SER A 48 24.62 -0.95 -3.19
C SER A 48 23.44 -0.01 -3.43
N CYS A 49 23.68 1.29 -3.61
CA CYS A 49 22.63 2.28 -3.88
C CYS A 49 22.13 2.18 -5.32
N ILE A 50 23.02 1.93 -6.28
CA ILE A 50 22.62 1.65 -7.66
C ILE A 50 21.74 0.40 -7.73
N ARG A 51 22.08 -0.66 -6.97
CA ARG A 51 21.26 -1.88 -6.89
C ARG A 51 19.89 -1.64 -6.25
N SER A 52 19.78 -0.76 -5.24
CA SER A 52 18.49 -0.46 -4.61
C SER A 52 17.61 0.46 -5.48
N ARG A 53 18.21 1.40 -6.23
CA ARG A 53 17.49 2.36 -7.08
C ARG A 53 17.17 1.87 -8.49
N LEU A 54 17.92 0.90 -9.01
CA LEU A 54 17.69 0.26 -10.31
C LEU A 54 17.60 -1.26 -10.15
N PRO A 55 16.44 -1.80 -9.73
CA PRO A 55 16.25 -3.24 -9.54
C PRO A 55 16.57 -4.08 -10.79
N ILE A 56 16.49 -3.50 -11.99
CA ILE A 56 16.90 -4.15 -13.24
C ILE A 56 18.33 -4.70 -13.22
N VAL A 57 19.25 -4.03 -12.52
CA VAL A 57 20.65 -4.46 -12.42
C VAL A 57 20.79 -5.76 -11.62
N GLU A 58 19.82 -6.09 -10.77
CA GLU A 58 19.84 -7.32 -9.96
C GLU A 58 19.32 -8.54 -10.73
N TRP A 59 18.22 -8.39 -11.47
CA TRP A 59 17.57 -9.52 -12.14
C TRP A 59 18.06 -9.75 -13.57
N LEU A 60 18.45 -8.71 -14.31
CA LEU A 60 18.87 -8.83 -15.71
C LEU A 60 20.07 -9.78 -15.91
N PRO A 61 21.13 -9.76 -15.06
CA PRO A 61 22.23 -10.71 -15.20
C PRO A 61 21.87 -12.18 -14.90
N LYS A 62 20.77 -12.40 -14.17
CA LYS A 62 20.28 -13.74 -13.80
C LYS A 62 19.20 -14.25 -14.76
N TYR A 63 18.90 -13.49 -15.81
CA TYR A 63 17.76 -13.74 -16.69
C TYR A 63 18.01 -14.91 -17.65
N ARG A 64 17.10 -15.89 -17.66
CA ARG A 64 17.20 -17.09 -18.53
C ARG A 64 16.14 -17.08 -19.61
N LEU A 65 16.36 -17.83 -20.71
CA LEU A 65 15.38 -17.97 -21.80
C LEU A 65 14.01 -18.49 -21.34
N ARG A 66 13.98 -19.30 -20.28
CA ARG A 66 12.71 -19.76 -19.68
C ARG A 66 11.94 -18.61 -19.02
N ASP A 67 12.65 -17.64 -18.44
CA ASP A 67 12.03 -16.46 -17.84
C ASP A 67 11.42 -15.56 -18.93
N LEU A 68 12.09 -15.45 -20.09
CA LEU A 68 11.57 -14.77 -21.28
C LEU A 68 10.25 -15.38 -21.77
N GLN A 69 10.15 -16.70 -21.86
CA GLN A 69 8.91 -17.37 -22.27
C GLN A 69 7.77 -17.06 -21.30
N CYS A 70 8.01 -17.13 -19.98
CA CYS A 70 7.01 -16.79 -18.97
C CYS A 70 6.59 -15.32 -19.04
N ASP A 71 7.54 -14.39 -19.20
CA ASP A 71 7.26 -12.96 -19.25
C ASP A 71 6.55 -12.54 -20.54
N ILE A 72 6.84 -13.18 -21.68
CA ILE A 72 6.08 -13.00 -22.93
C ILE A 72 4.64 -13.46 -22.75
N ILE A 73 4.41 -14.66 -22.21
CA ILE A 73 3.05 -15.19 -22.01
C ILE A 73 2.28 -14.27 -21.06
N ALA A 74 2.88 -13.88 -19.95
CA ALA A 74 2.26 -13.00 -18.98
C ALA A 74 1.95 -11.62 -19.59
N GLY A 75 2.91 -11.01 -20.29
CA GLY A 75 2.75 -9.69 -20.88
C GLY A 75 1.75 -9.65 -22.04
N ILE A 76 1.69 -10.68 -22.90
CA ILE A 76 0.64 -10.78 -23.92
C ILE A 76 -0.74 -10.95 -23.27
N THR A 77 -0.84 -11.82 -22.26
CA THR A 77 -2.10 -12.09 -21.56
C THR A 77 -2.65 -10.83 -20.89
N VAL A 78 -1.79 -10.07 -20.20
CA VAL A 78 -2.15 -8.80 -19.58
C VAL A 78 -2.42 -7.73 -20.64
N GLY A 79 -1.61 -7.64 -21.70
CA GLY A 79 -1.78 -6.67 -22.78
C GLY A 79 -3.15 -6.78 -23.45
N VAL A 80 -3.57 -8.01 -23.79
CA VAL A 80 -4.89 -8.29 -24.36
C VAL A 80 -6.02 -7.90 -23.41
N MET A 81 -5.84 -8.12 -22.11
CA MET A 81 -6.81 -7.73 -21.08
C MET A 81 -6.90 -6.21 -20.89
N VAL A 82 -5.76 -5.50 -20.96
CA VAL A 82 -5.63 -4.07 -20.71
C VAL A 82 -6.37 -3.24 -21.74
N VAL A 83 -6.33 -3.61 -23.03
CA VAL A 83 -6.91 -2.81 -24.12
C VAL A 83 -8.39 -2.45 -23.90
N PRO A 84 -9.32 -3.40 -23.72
CA PRO A 84 -10.72 -3.06 -23.48
C PRO A 84 -10.94 -2.40 -22.11
N GLN A 85 -10.16 -2.77 -21.10
CA GLN A 85 -10.26 -2.14 -19.78
C GLN A 85 -9.86 -0.66 -19.79
N ALA A 86 -8.81 -0.33 -20.54
CA ALA A 86 -8.29 1.01 -20.69
C ALA A 86 -9.31 1.93 -21.37
N LEU A 87 -9.95 1.47 -22.44
CA LEU A 87 -11.06 2.17 -23.11
C LEU A 87 -12.22 2.43 -22.13
N ALA A 88 -12.57 1.42 -21.34
CA ALA A 88 -13.61 1.54 -20.33
C ALA A 88 -13.24 2.58 -19.25
N TYR A 89 -12.00 2.55 -18.76
CA TYR A 89 -11.53 3.45 -17.71
C TYR A 89 -11.41 4.91 -18.15
N ALA A 90 -11.09 5.18 -19.41
CA ALA A 90 -11.17 6.53 -19.96
C ALA A 90 -12.60 7.09 -19.90
N ASN A 91 -13.61 6.27 -20.20
CA ASN A 91 -15.02 6.67 -20.04
C ASN A 91 -15.39 6.97 -18.57
N VAL A 92 -14.82 6.21 -17.62
CA VAL A 92 -15.00 6.49 -16.18
C VAL A 92 -14.36 7.83 -15.79
N ALA A 93 -13.21 8.16 -16.40
CA ALA A 93 -12.54 9.45 -16.23
C ALA A 93 -13.26 10.60 -16.96
N GLU A 94 -14.35 10.34 -17.68
CA GLU A 94 -15.04 11.30 -18.54
C GLU A 94 -14.14 11.90 -19.63
N LEU A 95 -13.13 11.12 -20.05
CA LEU A 95 -12.17 11.49 -21.09
C LEU A 95 -12.42 10.69 -22.38
N PRO A 96 -11.94 11.19 -23.54
CA PRO A 96 -11.94 10.41 -24.76
C PRO A 96 -11.23 9.04 -24.60
N PRO A 97 -11.75 7.95 -25.19
CA PRO A 97 -11.28 6.58 -24.92
C PRO A 97 -9.77 6.34 -25.13
N GLN A 98 -9.16 7.05 -26.09
CA GLN A 98 -7.72 6.93 -26.38
C GLN A 98 -6.83 7.27 -25.18
N TYR A 99 -7.25 8.15 -24.28
CA TYR A 99 -6.44 8.55 -23.12
C TYR A 99 -6.21 7.38 -22.14
N GLY A 100 -7.12 6.41 -22.11
CA GLY A 100 -6.93 5.17 -21.37
C GLY A 100 -5.82 4.30 -21.97
N LEU A 101 -5.77 4.20 -23.30
CA LEU A 101 -4.72 3.47 -24.01
C LEU A 101 -3.36 4.18 -23.89
N TYR A 102 -3.34 5.51 -23.95
CA TYR A 102 -2.13 6.31 -23.71
C TYR A 102 -1.55 6.07 -22.32
N ALA A 103 -2.41 5.90 -21.32
CA ALA A 103 -2.01 5.57 -19.96
C ALA A 103 -1.56 4.12 -19.73
N SER A 104 -1.58 3.27 -20.75
CA SER A 104 -1.41 1.82 -20.57
C SER A 104 -0.08 1.25 -21.08
N PHE A 105 0.80 2.06 -21.68
CA PHE A 105 2.06 1.57 -22.27
C PHE A 105 3.33 2.17 -21.65
N LEU A 106 3.41 3.50 -21.48
CA LEU A 106 4.68 4.13 -21.11
C LEU A 106 5.05 3.85 -19.65
N GLY A 107 4.06 3.82 -18.76
CA GLY A 107 4.26 3.49 -17.35
C GLY A 107 4.86 2.11 -17.12
N VAL A 108 4.39 1.09 -17.84
CA VAL A 108 4.93 -0.27 -17.72
C VAL A 108 6.33 -0.40 -18.30
N PHE A 109 6.70 0.45 -19.26
CA PHE A 109 8.08 0.51 -19.75
C PHE A 109 9.02 1.09 -18.68
N VAL A 110 8.63 2.19 -18.04
CA VAL A 110 9.41 2.79 -16.96
C VAL A 110 9.51 1.86 -15.75
N TYR A 111 8.41 1.19 -15.40
CA TYR A 111 8.36 0.24 -14.29
C TYR A 111 9.27 -0.97 -14.51
N CYS A 112 9.55 -1.36 -15.76
CA CYS A 112 10.52 -2.42 -16.06
C CYS A 112 11.90 -2.13 -15.44
N PHE A 113 12.31 -0.86 -15.42
CA PHE A 113 13.63 -0.44 -14.93
C PHE A 113 13.67 -0.18 -13.42
N LEU A 114 12.60 0.41 -12.88
CA LEU A 114 12.58 0.96 -11.52
C LEU A 114 11.78 0.14 -10.51
N GLY A 115 10.84 -0.70 -10.99
CA GLY A 115 9.92 -1.46 -10.16
C GLY A 115 10.58 -2.61 -9.40
N THR A 116 10.12 -2.83 -8.16
CA THR A 116 10.58 -3.94 -7.30
C THR A 116 9.63 -5.12 -7.32
N SER A 117 8.34 -4.90 -7.62
CA SER A 117 7.37 -5.99 -7.77
C SER A 117 7.30 -6.51 -9.19
N LYS A 118 7.62 -7.79 -9.38
CA LYS A 118 7.44 -8.46 -10.68
C LYS A 118 5.98 -8.70 -11.07
N ASP A 119 5.06 -8.71 -10.09
CA ASP A 119 3.65 -9.04 -10.31
C ASP A 119 2.82 -7.82 -10.66
N VAL A 120 3.20 -6.64 -10.15
CA VAL A 120 2.49 -5.38 -10.37
C VAL A 120 2.54 -4.97 -11.83
N THR A 121 1.38 -4.56 -12.33
CA THR A 121 1.23 -3.99 -13.68
C THR A 121 0.63 -2.59 -13.57
N LEU A 122 1.36 -1.58 -14.03
CA LEU A 122 0.90 -0.18 -14.02
C LEU A 122 -0.09 0.12 -15.15
N GLY A 123 -0.96 1.10 -14.93
CA GLY A 123 -1.82 1.72 -15.95
C GLY A 123 -3.04 2.36 -15.31
N PRO A 124 -4.09 2.69 -16.08
CA PRO A 124 -5.32 3.23 -15.51
C PRO A 124 -6.01 2.20 -14.59
N THR A 125 -6.60 2.69 -13.52
CA THR A 125 -7.46 1.91 -12.61
C THR A 125 -8.79 2.61 -12.45
N ALA A 126 -9.83 1.83 -12.11
CA ALA A 126 -11.18 2.37 -11.94
C ALA A 126 -11.23 3.49 -10.88
N VAL A 127 -10.53 3.31 -9.76
CA VAL A 127 -10.47 4.29 -8.68
C VAL A 127 -9.75 5.55 -9.13
N MET A 128 -8.57 5.41 -9.75
CA MET A 128 -7.82 6.57 -10.25
C MET A 128 -8.61 7.33 -11.32
N CYS A 129 -9.30 6.65 -12.23
CA CYS A 129 -10.13 7.30 -13.24
C CYS A 129 -11.34 8.02 -12.64
N LEU A 130 -11.96 7.47 -11.59
CA LEU A 130 -13.04 8.16 -10.87
C LEU A 130 -12.52 9.43 -10.19
N MET A 131 -11.34 9.37 -9.56
CA MET A 131 -10.69 10.55 -8.97
C MET A 131 -10.29 11.57 -10.04
N VAL A 132 -9.79 11.11 -11.19
CA VAL A 132 -9.49 12.00 -12.31
C VAL A 132 -10.76 12.70 -12.77
N ALA A 133 -11.88 11.99 -12.98
CA ALA A 133 -13.15 12.63 -13.35
C ALA A 133 -13.55 13.74 -12.38
N GLU A 134 -13.39 13.50 -11.08
CA GLU A 134 -13.72 14.47 -10.03
C GLU A 134 -12.90 15.77 -10.14
N TYR A 135 -11.58 15.64 -10.33
CA TYR A 135 -10.65 16.78 -10.32
C TYR A 135 -10.34 17.36 -11.72
N SER A 136 -10.61 16.62 -12.80
CA SER A 136 -10.49 17.11 -14.18
C SER A 136 -11.78 17.80 -14.59
N ARG A 137 -11.74 19.13 -14.59
CA ARG A 137 -12.87 20.01 -14.92
C ARG A 137 -13.52 19.61 -16.24
N ASP A 138 -14.79 19.22 -16.18
CA ASP A 138 -15.64 18.89 -17.34
C ASP A 138 -15.02 17.93 -18.37
N GLY A 139 -14.12 17.04 -17.94
CA GLY A 139 -13.47 16.08 -18.84
C GLY A 139 -12.42 16.68 -19.79
N ASP A 140 -11.85 17.86 -19.48
CA ASP A 140 -10.71 18.40 -20.24
C ASP A 140 -9.46 17.54 -20.00
N PRO A 141 -8.90 16.88 -21.06
CA PRO A 141 -7.73 16.03 -20.93
C PRO A 141 -6.48 16.76 -20.43
N ASN A 142 -6.37 18.08 -20.66
CA ASN A 142 -5.19 18.84 -20.23
C ASN A 142 -5.02 18.84 -18.71
N TYR A 143 -6.12 18.91 -17.97
CA TYR A 143 -6.09 18.78 -16.51
C TYR A 143 -5.64 17.39 -16.07
N ALA A 144 -6.13 16.34 -16.71
CA ALA A 144 -5.74 14.96 -16.39
C ALA A 144 -4.25 14.71 -16.65
N ILE A 145 -3.69 15.21 -17.77
CA ILE A 145 -2.27 15.06 -18.09
C ILE A 145 -1.40 15.86 -17.11
N LEU A 146 -1.79 17.10 -16.80
CA LEU A 146 -1.07 17.92 -15.81
C LEU A 146 -1.10 17.27 -14.42
N LEU A 147 -2.24 16.69 -14.05
CA LEU A 147 -2.41 15.99 -12.79
C LEU A 147 -1.56 14.71 -12.71
N ALA A 148 -1.38 14.00 -13.83
CA ALA A 148 -0.44 12.87 -13.92
C ALA A 148 1.00 13.33 -13.67
N PHE A 149 1.41 14.44 -14.30
CA PHE A 149 2.73 15.02 -14.10
C PHE A 149 2.97 15.44 -12.65
N LEU A 150 2.07 16.23 -12.06
CA LEU A 150 2.18 16.73 -10.70
C LEU A 150 2.15 15.58 -9.68
N SER A 151 1.27 14.59 -9.88
CA SER A 151 1.21 13.38 -9.07
C SER A 151 2.55 12.64 -9.09
N GLY A 152 3.14 12.48 -10.28
CA GLY A 152 4.45 11.86 -10.43
C GLY A 152 5.57 12.63 -9.71
N VAL A 153 5.60 13.95 -9.83
CA VAL A 153 6.59 14.81 -9.14
C VAL A 153 6.47 14.66 -7.63
N ILE A 154 5.26 14.71 -7.08
CA ILE A 154 5.02 14.56 -5.64
C ILE A 154 5.45 13.17 -5.17
N GLN A 155 5.10 12.12 -5.90
CA GLN A 155 5.52 10.75 -5.58
C GLN A 155 7.06 10.61 -5.60
N VAL A 156 7.75 11.16 -6.60
CA VAL A 156 9.21 11.16 -6.64
C VAL A 156 9.81 11.89 -5.43
N ILE A 157 9.29 13.07 -5.08
CA ILE A 157 9.73 13.83 -3.89
C ILE A 157 9.52 12.99 -2.62
N MET A 158 8.33 12.43 -2.44
CA MET A 158 8.03 11.59 -1.28
C MET A 158 8.94 10.36 -1.21
N GLY A 159 9.29 9.77 -2.35
CA GLY A 159 10.20 8.63 -2.45
C GLY A 159 11.65 8.98 -2.10
N PHE A 160 12.13 10.16 -2.48
CA PHE A 160 13.44 10.66 -2.06
C PHE A 160 13.51 11.03 -0.59
N LEU A 161 12.41 11.53 -0.02
CA LEU A 161 12.27 11.82 1.42
C LEU A 161 12.04 10.56 2.28
N ASP A 162 12.03 9.37 1.67
CA ASP A 162 11.80 8.09 2.35
C ASP A 162 10.46 8.05 3.13
N LEU A 163 9.45 8.79 2.63
CA LEU A 163 8.09 8.83 3.20
C LEU A 163 7.30 7.55 2.96
N GLY A 164 7.94 6.47 2.51
CA GLY A 164 7.34 5.16 2.36
C GLY A 164 6.80 4.59 3.68
N PHE A 165 7.31 5.08 4.82
CA PHE A 165 6.84 4.70 6.15
C PHE A 165 5.39 5.09 6.42
N VAL A 166 4.86 6.14 5.76
CA VAL A 166 3.47 6.64 5.97
C VAL A 166 2.44 5.53 5.71
N VAL A 167 2.73 4.62 4.78
CA VAL A 167 1.88 3.45 4.46
C VAL A 167 1.73 2.51 5.64
N ASN A 168 2.74 2.42 6.51
CA ASN A 168 2.70 1.49 7.64
C ASN A 168 1.64 1.88 8.69
N PHE A 169 1.11 3.11 8.62
CA PHE A 169 -0.01 3.56 9.45
C PHE A 169 -1.39 3.21 8.89
N ILE A 170 -1.45 2.67 7.67
CA ILE A 170 -2.72 2.26 7.05
C ILE A 170 -2.98 0.80 7.38
N SER A 171 -4.01 0.58 8.19
CA SER A 171 -4.38 -0.76 8.63
C SER A 171 -5.10 -1.53 7.51
N VAL A 172 -4.94 -2.86 7.49
CA VAL A 172 -5.64 -3.76 6.55
C VAL A 172 -7.17 -3.56 6.56
N PRO A 173 -7.84 -3.37 7.73
CA PRO A 173 -9.27 -3.06 7.78
C PRO A 173 -9.66 -1.79 7.03
N VAL A 174 -8.84 -0.74 7.08
CA VAL A 174 -9.09 0.52 6.35
C VAL A 174 -9.01 0.30 4.85
N ILE A 175 -7.95 -0.36 4.36
CA ILE A 175 -7.79 -0.67 2.94
C ILE A 175 -9.01 -1.46 2.44
N SER A 176 -9.43 -2.47 3.19
CA SER A 176 -10.57 -3.31 2.81
C SER A 176 -11.91 -2.56 2.83
N GLY A 177 -12.12 -1.66 3.80
CA GLY A 177 -13.33 -0.82 3.86
C GLY A 177 -13.39 0.15 2.67
N PHE A 178 -12.30 0.85 2.42
CA PHE A 178 -12.13 1.74 1.27
C PHE A 178 -12.33 1.02 -0.07
N THR A 179 -11.65 -0.11 -0.31
CA THR A 179 -11.76 -0.84 -1.59
C THR A 179 -13.17 -1.37 -1.83
N SER A 180 -13.89 -1.75 -0.77
CA SER A 180 -15.27 -2.24 -0.88
C SER A 180 -16.24 -1.11 -1.22
N ALA A 181 -16.10 0.06 -0.58
CA ALA A 181 -16.91 1.22 -0.91
C ALA A 181 -16.62 1.74 -2.33
N ALA A 182 -15.34 1.83 -2.70
CA ALA A 182 -14.92 2.20 -4.05
C ALA A 182 -15.52 1.26 -5.11
N ALA A 183 -15.48 -0.06 -4.89
CA ALA A 183 -16.09 -1.03 -5.80
C ALA A 183 -17.60 -0.82 -5.98
N ILE A 184 -18.32 -0.47 -4.91
CA ILE A 184 -19.76 -0.16 -4.97
C ILE A 184 -19.99 1.16 -5.73
N THR A 185 -19.26 2.22 -5.39
CA THR A 185 -19.35 3.52 -6.07
C THR A 185 -19.08 3.41 -7.56
N ILE A 186 -18.06 2.63 -7.94
CA ILE A 186 -17.75 2.35 -9.35
C ILE A 186 -18.89 1.55 -9.98
N THR A 187 -19.40 0.50 -9.34
CA THR A 187 -20.53 -0.28 -9.89
C THR A 187 -21.73 0.61 -10.18
N VAL A 188 -22.10 1.49 -9.26
CA VAL A 188 -23.19 2.47 -9.45
C VAL A 188 -22.85 3.46 -10.57
N SER A 189 -21.60 3.92 -10.68
CA SER A 189 -21.16 4.81 -11.78
C SER A 189 -21.36 4.20 -13.17
N GLN A 190 -21.24 2.88 -13.28
CA GLN A 190 -21.32 2.15 -14.54
C GLN A 190 -22.77 1.83 -14.96
N LEU A 191 -23.73 1.95 -14.05
CA LEU A 191 -25.14 1.71 -14.38
C LEU A 191 -25.66 2.67 -15.46
N LYS A 192 -25.11 3.89 -15.55
CA LYS A 192 -25.48 4.86 -16.61
C LYS A 192 -25.20 4.29 -18.00
N ASP A 193 -24.00 3.73 -18.21
CA ASP A 193 -23.59 3.14 -19.48
C ASP A 193 -24.22 1.77 -19.71
N LEU A 194 -24.54 1.03 -18.64
CA LEU A 194 -25.23 -0.26 -18.72
C LEU A 194 -26.69 -0.09 -19.21
N PHE A 195 -27.38 0.96 -18.78
CA PHE A 195 -28.77 1.26 -19.14
C PHE A 195 -28.92 2.31 -20.26
N GLY A 196 -27.81 2.87 -20.75
CA GLY A 196 -27.82 3.90 -21.80
C GLY A 196 -28.38 5.26 -21.34
N LEU A 197 -28.32 5.54 -20.04
CA LEU A 197 -28.83 6.78 -19.43
C LEU A 197 -27.82 7.92 -19.59
N LYS A 198 -28.33 9.15 -19.75
CA LYS A 198 -27.55 10.39 -19.88
C LYS A 198 -27.83 11.35 -18.72
N ASP A 199 -26.90 12.29 -18.52
CA ASP A 199 -26.99 13.36 -17.52
C ASP A 199 -27.23 12.82 -16.09
N ILE A 200 -26.27 12.00 -15.64
CA ILE A 200 -26.25 11.40 -14.30
C ILE A 200 -25.19 12.12 -13.45
N PRO A 201 -25.52 12.56 -12.22
CA PRO A 201 -24.59 13.31 -11.38
C PRO A 201 -23.39 12.47 -10.90
N ARG A 202 -22.37 13.18 -10.39
CA ARG A 202 -21.12 12.58 -9.88
C ARG A 202 -21.26 11.99 -8.49
N GLU A 203 -21.92 12.73 -7.60
CA GLU A 203 -22.12 12.39 -6.20
C GLU A 203 -22.87 11.06 -6.03
N PHE A 204 -22.39 10.20 -5.13
CA PHE A 204 -22.90 8.83 -5.00
C PHE A 204 -24.40 8.80 -4.69
N PHE A 205 -24.86 9.55 -3.69
CA PHE A 205 -26.25 9.52 -3.25
C PHE A 205 -27.20 10.10 -4.29
N GLU A 206 -26.85 11.24 -4.89
CA GLU A 206 -27.62 11.85 -5.97
C GLU A 206 -27.67 10.94 -7.19
N ARG A 207 -26.54 10.31 -7.54
CA ARG A 207 -26.46 9.35 -8.65
C ARG A 207 -27.41 8.17 -8.47
N VAL A 208 -27.43 7.56 -7.27
CA VAL A 208 -28.36 6.46 -6.99
C VAL A 208 -29.81 6.94 -7.16
N TYR A 209 -30.15 8.10 -6.62
CA TYR A 209 -31.49 8.67 -6.72
C TYR A 209 -31.90 8.94 -8.18
N THR A 210 -31.07 9.65 -8.95
CA THR A 210 -31.35 10.00 -10.36
C THR A 210 -31.41 8.76 -11.26
N ILE A 211 -30.59 7.73 -11.01
CA ILE A 211 -30.69 6.46 -11.76
C ILE A 211 -32.02 5.76 -11.49
N CYS A 212 -32.48 5.74 -10.23
CA CYS A 212 -33.78 5.18 -9.89
C CYS A 212 -34.94 5.97 -10.54
N GLU A 213 -34.81 7.30 -10.60
CA GLU A 213 -35.79 8.18 -11.25
C GLU A 213 -35.84 7.99 -12.77
N LYS A 214 -34.68 7.95 -13.43
CA LYS A 214 -34.55 7.81 -14.90
C LYS A 214 -34.60 6.35 -15.38
N LEU A 215 -34.84 5.38 -14.51
CA LEU A 215 -34.93 3.97 -14.89
C LEU A 215 -35.93 3.70 -16.04
N PRO A 216 -37.09 4.39 -16.13
CA PRO A 216 -38.00 4.24 -17.26
C PRO A 216 -37.44 4.72 -18.62
N GLU A 217 -36.41 5.57 -18.63
CA GLU A 217 -35.75 6.10 -19.84
C GLU A 217 -34.65 5.17 -20.38
N THR A 218 -34.53 3.97 -19.80
CA THR A 218 -33.51 2.98 -20.17
C THR A 218 -33.61 2.58 -21.65
N LYS A 219 -32.47 2.58 -22.35
CA LYS A 219 -32.35 2.02 -23.69
C LYS A 219 -32.35 0.48 -23.61
N PRO A 220 -33.36 -0.22 -24.16
CA PRO A 220 -33.51 -1.66 -23.98
C PRO A 220 -32.37 -2.47 -24.63
N TRP A 221 -31.84 -1.99 -25.75
CA TRP A 221 -30.71 -2.63 -26.44
C TRP A 221 -29.42 -2.54 -25.64
N ASP A 222 -29.13 -1.38 -25.03
CA ASP A 222 -27.97 -1.21 -24.14
C ASP A 222 -28.09 -2.12 -22.90
N ALA A 223 -29.27 -2.13 -22.26
CA ALA A 223 -29.53 -2.97 -21.10
C ALA A 223 -29.39 -4.48 -21.43
N CYS A 224 -29.96 -4.93 -22.54
CA CYS A 224 -29.85 -6.31 -23.00
C CYS A 224 -28.39 -6.69 -23.29
N MET A 225 -27.66 -5.82 -23.98
CA MET A 225 -26.24 -6.03 -24.31
C MET A 225 -25.38 -6.08 -23.05
N GLY A 226 -25.57 -5.14 -22.12
CA GLY A 226 -24.83 -5.07 -20.87
C GLY A 226 -25.10 -6.28 -19.97
N LEU A 227 -26.37 -6.63 -19.73
CA LEU A 227 -26.75 -7.76 -18.89
C LEU A 227 -26.29 -9.10 -19.46
N SER A 228 -26.41 -9.30 -20.78
CA SER A 228 -25.90 -10.51 -21.43
C SER A 228 -24.37 -10.60 -21.31
N CYS A 229 -23.64 -9.51 -21.47
CA CYS A 229 -22.19 -9.45 -21.25
C CYS A 229 -21.83 -9.82 -19.80
N ILE A 230 -22.55 -9.30 -18.79
CA ILE A 230 -22.33 -9.66 -17.38
C ILE A 230 -22.50 -11.17 -17.17
N VAL A 231 -23.60 -11.75 -17.67
CA VAL A 231 -23.88 -13.18 -17.53
C VAL A 231 -22.76 -14.02 -18.16
N ILE A 232 -22.35 -13.70 -19.39
CA ILE A 232 -21.28 -14.42 -20.09
C ILE A 232 -19.94 -14.27 -19.35
N LEU A 233 -19.60 -13.07 -18.86
CA LEU A 233 -18.38 -12.83 -18.08
C LEU A 233 -18.33 -13.68 -16.81
N TYR A 234 -19.44 -13.80 -16.08
CA TYR A 234 -19.53 -14.65 -14.89
C TYR A 234 -19.42 -16.14 -15.24
N ILE A 235 -20.05 -16.60 -16.33
CA ILE A 235 -19.92 -17.99 -16.80
C ILE A 235 -18.45 -18.28 -17.14
N LEU A 236 -17.80 -17.44 -17.94
CA LEU A 236 -16.38 -17.62 -18.32
C LEU A 236 -15.46 -17.58 -17.09
N LYS A 237 -15.75 -16.74 -16.11
CA LYS A 237 -15.02 -16.70 -14.83
C LYS A 237 -15.20 -18.00 -14.04
N TYR A 238 -16.44 -18.47 -13.90
CA TYR A 238 -16.75 -19.71 -13.18
C TYR A 238 -16.08 -20.92 -13.84
N MET A 239 -16.12 -21.01 -15.18
CA MET A 239 -15.45 -22.07 -15.93
C MET A 239 -13.92 -22.07 -15.73
N LYS A 240 -13.31 -20.89 -15.61
CA LYS A 240 -11.86 -20.74 -15.35
C LYS A 240 -11.47 -21.15 -13.92
N ASP A 241 -12.29 -20.77 -12.95
CA ASP A 241 -12.02 -21.02 -11.52
C ASP A 241 -12.48 -22.41 -11.07
N TYR A 242 -13.11 -23.19 -11.96
CA TYR A 242 -13.51 -24.56 -11.68
C TYR A 242 -12.28 -25.45 -11.49
N ASP A 243 -12.05 -25.83 -10.23
CA ASP A 243 -11.00 -26.76 -9.86
C ASP A 243 -11.36 -28.17 -10.31
N TYR A 244 -10.73 -28.63 -11.39
CA TYR A 244 -10.81 -30.01 -11.82
C TYR A 244 -10.01 -30.84 -10.80
N LYS A 245 -10.71 -31.48 -9.86
CA LYS A 245 -10.17 -32.32 -8.76
C LYS A 245 -9.40 -33.56 -9.25
N ASP A 246 -8.36 -33.38 -10.05
CA ASP A 246 -7.52 -34.46 -10.56
C ASP A 246 -6.69 -35.09 -9.44
N GLU A 247 -6.25 -34.28 -8.46
CA GLU A 247 -5.44 -34.73 -7.32
C GLU A 247 -6.16 -35.74 -6.43
N LYS A 248 -7.50 -35.70 -6.38
CA LYS A 248 -8.28 -36.61 -5.53
C LYS A 248 -8.39 -38.03 -6.10
N TYR A 249 -8.15 -38.21 -7.40
CA TYR A 249 -8.39 -39.48 -8.09
C TYR A 249 -7.14 -40.08 -8.77
N ASN A 250 -5.96 -39.46 -8.61
CA ASN A 250 -4.69 -39.94 -9.19
C ASN A 250 -4.80 -40.30 -10.68
N TYR A 251 -5.66 -39.59 -11.41
CA TYR A 251 -5.95 -39.83 -12.82
C TYR A 251 -5.26 -38.77 -13.66
N ALA A 252 -4.35 -39.18 -14.55
CA ALA A 252 -3.79 -38.28 -15.55
C ALA A 252 -4.80 -38.10 -16.71
N PRO A 253 -5.40 -36.91 -16.90
CA PRO A 253 -6.39 -36.72 -17.94
C PRO A 253 -5.79 -36.94 -19.35
N PRO A 254 -6.54 -37.51 -20.31
CA PRO A 254 -6.11 -37.67 -21.69
C PRO A 254 -5.66 -36.33 -22.30
N LYS A 255 -4.71 -36.37 -23.25
CA LYS A 255 -4.10 -35.17 -23.87
C LYS A 255 -5.13 -34.18 -24.42
N TRP A 256 -6.22 -34.67 -25.01
CA TRP A 256 -7.33 -33.84 -25.49
C TRP A 256 -8.02 -33.07 -24.36
N GLN A 257 -8.34 -33.74 -23.24
CA GLN A 257 -8.94 -33.10 -22.07
C GLN A 257 -8.01 -32.04 -21.47
N ARG A 258 -6.70 -32.30 -21.43
CA ARG A 258 -5.70 -31.31 -21.03
C ARG A 258 -5.66 -30.11 -21.98
N GLY A 259 -5.76 -30.35 -23.28
CA GLY A 259 -5.90 -29.31 -24.31
C GLY A 259 -7.15 -28.46 -24.12
N CYS A 260 -8.33 -29.09 -23.97
CA CYS A 260 -9.59 -28.39 -23.71
C CYS A 260 -9.54 -27.55 -22.44
N ARG A 261 -8.94 -28.06 -21.36
CA ARG A 261 -8.79 -27.31 -20.11
C ARG A 261 -7.88 -26.10 -20.26
N ASN A 262 -6.75 -26.25 -20.95
CA ASN A 262 -5.87 -25.12 -21.27
C ASN A 262 -6.58 -24.07 -22.13
N PHE A 263 -7.44 -24.51 -23.07
CA PHE A 263 -8.24 -23.62 -23.89
C PHE A 263 -9.31 -22.87 -23.09
N ILE A 264 -10.04 -23.56 -22.20
CA ILE A 264 -11.02 -22.94 -21.29
C ILE A 264 -10.32 -21.93 -20.36
N TRP A 265 -9.15 -22.28 -19.84
CA TRP A 265 -8.35 -21.38 -19.01
C TRP A 265 -7.92 -20.13 -19.79
N LEU A 266 -7.49 -20.29 -21.05
CA LEU A 266 -7.10 -19.18 -21.92
C LEU A 266 -8.29 -18.26 -22.21
N ILE A 267 -9.44 -18.79 -22.63
CA ILE A 267 -10.66 -18.00 -22.88
C ILE A 267 -11.12 -17.31 -21.60
N GLY A 268 -11.16 -18.03 -20.47
CA GLY A 268 -11.59 -17.46 -19.19
C GLY A 268 -10.66 -16.36 -18.67
N THR A 269 -9.38 -16.43 -19.01
CA THR A 269 -8.38 -15.39 -18.70
C THR A 269 -8.52 -14.20 -19.66
N ALA A 270 -8.72 -14.44 -20.96
CA ALA A 270 -8.95 -13.42 -21.98
C ALA A 270 -10.41 -12.94 -22.08
N ARG A 271 -11.27 -13.26 -21.10
CA ARG A 271 -12.72 -13.02 -21.15
C ARG A 271 -13.11 -11.57 -21.45
N ASN A 272 -12.33 -10.60 -20.97
CA ASN A 272 -12.60 -9.18 -21.21
C ASN A 272 -12.40 -8.81 -22.68
N ALA A 273 -11.31 -9.28 -23.28
CA ALA A 273 -11.04 -9.07 -24.70
C ALA A 273 -12.04 -9.82 -25.58
N PHE A 274 -12.38 -11.06 -25.20
CA PHE A 274 -13.38 -11.86 -25.89
C PHE A 274 -14.74 -11.15 -25.95
N ILE A 275 -15.21 -10.62 -24.82
CA ILE A 275 -16.47 -9.87 -24.74
C ILE A 275 -16.42 -8.58 -25.55
N ALA A 276 -15.31 -7.85 -25.50
CA ALA A 276 -15.15 -6.62 -26.29
C ALA A 276 -15.19 -6.91 -27.81
N VAL A 277 -14.53 -7.97 -28.26
CA VAL A 277 -14.51 -8.36 -29.69
C VAL A 277 -15.88 -8.84 -30.15
N ILE A 278 -16.53 -9.73 -29.40
CA ILE A 278 -17.85 -10.24 -29.76
C ILE A 278 -18.89 -9.12 -29.77
N SER A 279 -18.86 -8.25 -28.77
CA SER A 279 -19.81 -7.15 -28.69
C SER A 279 -19.63 -6.16 -29.85
N ALA A 280 -18.39 -5.84 -30.22
CA ALA A 280 -18.09 -5.05 -31.40
C ALA A 280 -18.56 -5.71 -32.70
N LEU A 281 -18.36 -7.02 -32.86
CA LEU A 281 -18.82 -7.76 -34.04
C LEU A 281 -20.35 -7.75 -34.17
N VAL A 282 -21.07 -7.93 -33.06
CA VAL A 282 -22.54 -7.85 -33.04
C VAL A 282 -23.00 -6.47 -33.51
N CYS A 283 -22.41 -5.39 -32.98
CA CYS A 283 -22.75 -4.02 -33.37
C CYS A 283 -22.36 -3.68 -34.81
N LEU A 284 -21.25 -4.23 -35.31
CA LEU A 284 -20.87 -4.10 -36.72
C LEU A 284 -21.91 -4.77 -37.63
N VAL A 285 -22.36 -5.97 -37.28
CA VAL A 285 -23.42 -6.67 -38.03
C VAL A 285 -24.73 -5.88 -37.99
N LEU A 286 -25.12 -5.33 -36.84
CA LEU A 286 -26.31 -4.47 -36.74
C LEU A 286 -26.20 -3.23 -37.63
N ALA A 287 -25.04 -2.58 -37.67
CA ALA A 287 -24.79 -1.45 -38.56
C ALA A 287 -24.89 -1.85 -40.04
N TYR A 288 -24.33 -3.01 -40.41
CA TYR A 288 -24.42 -3.54 -41.78
C TYR A 288 -25.87 -3.88 -42.19
N LEU A 289 -26.69 -4.33 -41.25
CA LEU A 289 -28.12 -4.59 -41.46
C LEU A 289 -28.98 -3.32 -41.56
N GLY A 290 -28.38 -2.13 -41.42
CA GLY A 290 -29.07 -0.85 -41.58
C GLY A 290 -29.83 -0.37 -40.34
N TYR A 291 -29.53 -0.91 -39.15
CA TYR A 291 -30.06 -0.36 -37.90
C TYR A 291 -29.44 1.02 -37.61
N PRO A 292 -30.20 1.96 -37.02
CA PRO A 292 -29.69 3.28 -36.66
C PRO A 292 -28.49 3.20 -35.70
N GLU A 293 -27.50 4.08 -35.85
CA GLU A 293 -26.32 4.11 -34.98
C GLU A 293 -26.65 4.35 -33.50
N ASP A 294 -27.79 4.99 -33.19
CA ASP A 294 -28.23 5.26 -31.82
C ASP A 294 -28.94 4.06 -31.14
N THR A 295 -29.07 2.93 -31.85
CA THR A 295 -29.69 1.70 -31.32
C THR A 295 -28.94 1.19 -30.09
N VAL A 296 -27.61 1.19 -30.16
CA VAL A 296 -26.71 0.81 -29.06
C VAL A 296 -25.70 1.93 -28.87
N SER A 297 -25.47 2.34 -27.63
CA SER A 297 -24.52 3.41 -27.32
C SER A 297 -23.09 2.93 -27.58
N LEU A 298 -22.51 3.34 -28.72
CA LEU A 298 -21.16 2.97 -29.14
C LEU A 298 -20.07 3.84 -28.49
N THR A 299 -18.83 3.34 -28.50
CA THR A 299 -17.64 4.06 -27.99
C THR A 299 -17.33 5.29 -28.85
N GLY A 300 -17.56 5.21 -30.16
CA GLY A 300 -17.37 6.33 -31.08
C GLY A 300 -15.94 6.45 -31.62
N PRO A 301 -15.62 7.54 -32.33
CA PRO A 301 -14.35 7.68 -33.04
C PRO A 301 -13.16 7.79 -32.07
N ILE A 302 -12.12 7.03 -32.36
CA ILE A 302 -10.88 6.98 -31.58
C ILE A 302 -9.73 7.44 -32.47
N VAL A 303 -8.97 8.41 -31.99
CA VAL A 303 -7.78 8.91 -32.69
C VAL A 303 -6.75 7.78 -32.76
N GLY A 304 -6.47 7.32 -33.98
CA GLY A 304 -5.46 6.30 -34.25
C GLY A 304 -4.04 6.87 -34.31
N GLY A 305 -3.06 6.00 -34.12
CA GLY A 305 -1.65 6.34 -34.19
C GLY A 305 -0.98 6.45 -32.83
N LEU A 306 0.31 6.82 -32.87
CA LEU A 306 1.09 7.04 -31.65
C LEU A 306 0.60 8.30 -30.93
N PRO A 307 0.56 8.29 -29.58
CA PRO A 307 0.20 9.49 -28.82
C PRO A 307 1.15 10.65 -29.15
N PRO A 308 0.65 11.90 -29.12
CA PRO A 308 1.52 13.05 -29.26
C PRO A 308 2.53 13.05 -28.11
N PHE A 309 3.82 13.06 -28.47
CA PHE A 309 4.90 13.15 -27.50
C PHE A 309 5.31 14.60 -27.32
N GLY A 310 5.15 15.14 -26.12
CA GLY A 310 5.45 16.53 -25.81
C GLY A 310 5.42 16.79 -24.30
N PRO A 311 5.88 17.96 -23.83
CA PRO A 311 5.73 18.31 -22.43
C PRO A 311 4.24 18.34 -22.03
N PRO A 312 3.91 18.02 -20.76
CA PRO A 312 2.54 18.14 -20.27
C PRO A 312 2.04 19.59 -20.41
N PRO A 313 0.74 19.79 -20.63
CA PRO A 313 0.18 21.12 -20.83
C PRO A 313 0.21 21.91 -19.51
N PHE A 314 0.96 23.01 -19.50
CA PHE A 314 1.00 23.98 -18.40
C PHE A 314 0.03 25.15 -18.60
N SER A 315 -0.77 25.11 -19.67
CA SER A 315 -1.83 26.06 -19.97
C SER A 315 -2.93 25.37 -20.78
N THR A 316 -4.18 25.74 -20.54
CA THR A 316 -5.34 25.29 -21.32
C THR A 316 -6.15 26.50 -21.80
N THR A 317 -6.94 26.32 -22.84
CA THR A 317 -7.87 27.35 -23.34
C THR A 317 -9.27 27.03 -22.86
N GLU A 318 -9.82 27.84 -21.97
CA GLU A 318 -11.18 27.69 -21.45
C GLU A 318 -11.97 28.95 -21.77
N ASN A 319 -13.14 28.83 -22.42
CA ASN A 319 -14.00 29.97 -22.79
C ASN A 319 -13.25 31.09 -23.55
N ASN A 320 -12.39 30.73 -24.51
CA ASN A 320 -11.51 31.63 -25.28
C ASN A 320 -10.47 32.42 -24.46
N ALA A 321 -10.30 32.11 -23.18
CA ALA A 321 -9.22 32.64 -22.35
C ALA A 321 -8.12 31.58 -22.16
N THR A 322 -6.86 31.99 -22.22
CA THR A 322 -5.74 31.11 -21.88
C THR A 322 -5.56 31.10 -20.36
N ILE A 323 -5.80 29.95 -19.75
CA ILE A 323 -5.57 29.72 -18.33
C ILE A 323 -4.15 29.19 -18.16
N GLY A 324 -3.33 29.90 -17.39
CA GLY A 324 -1.97 29.47 -17.06
C GLY A 324 -1.91 28.45 -15.91
N PHE A 325 -0.71 27.90 -15.70
CA PHE A 325 -0.43 26.84 -14.73
C PHE A 325 -0.98 27.12 -13.33
N GLY A 326 -0.78 28.34 -12.79
CA GLY A 326 -1.21 28.66 -11.43
C GLY A 326 -2.71 28.48 -11.22
N LYS A 327 -3.52 28.89 -12.21
CA LYS A 327 -4.98 28.72 -12.15
C LYS A 327 -5.42 27.29 -12.47
N MET A 328 -4.72 26.60 -13.36
CA MET A 328 -4.96 25.16 -13.55
C MET A 328 -4.70 24.37 -12.26
N ALA A 329 -3.62 24.68 -11.54
CA ALA A 329 -3.28 24.04 -10.27
C ALA A 329 -4.32 24.37 -9.17
N GLU A 330 -4.80 25.62 -9.12
CA GLU A 330 -5.90 26.00 -8.21
C GLU A 330 -7.18 25.20 -8.52
N ASN A 331 -7.52 25.03 -9.80
CA ASN A 331 -8.70 24.27 -10.23
C ASN A 331 -8.58 22.77 -9.93
N LEU A 332 -7.38 22.19 -9.93
CA LEU A 332 -7.14 20.80 -9.52
C LEU A 332 -7.33 20.59 -8.00
N ASN A 333 -7.28 21.67 -7.20
CA ASN A 333 -7.58 21.69 -5.77
C ASN A 333 -6.87 20.54 -4.99
N ALA A 334 -7.60 19.80 -4.15
CA ALA A 334 -7.08 18.70 -3.35
C ALA A 334 -6.55 17.53 -4.19
N GLY A 335 -6.94 17.43 -5.47
CA GLY A 335 -6.52 16.36 -6.38
C GLY A 335 -5.00 16.25 -6.51
N ILE A 336 -4.29 17.39 -6.42
CA ILE A 336 -2.81 17.43 -6.47
C ILE A 336 -2.19 16.59 -5.34
N ILE A 337 -2.82 16.52 -4.17
CA ILE A 337 -2.30 15.77 -3.01
C ILE A 337 -2.95 14.39 -2.91
N VAL A 338 -4.26 14.33 -3.16
CA VAL A 338 -5.06 13.11 -3.00
C VAL A 338 -4.65 12.03 -4.00
N ILE A 339 -4.51 12.38 -5.28
CA ILE A 339 -4.19 11.42 -6.35
C ILE A 339 -2.82 10.76 -6.20
N PRO A 340 -1.70 11.47 -5.93
CA PRO A 340 -0.44 10.80 -5.69
C PRO A 340 -0.46 9.90 -4.46
N LEU A 341 -1.17 10.31 -3.39
CA LEU A 341 -1.31 9.50 -2.19
C LEU A 341 -2.10 8.22 -2.50
N ILE A 342 -3.31 8.32 -3.05
CA ILE A 342 -4.15 7.16 -3.40
C ILE A 342 -3.41 6.25 -4.39
N GLY A 343 -2.83 6.82 -5.45
CA GLY A 343 -2.08 6.06 -6.44
C GLY A 343 -0.94 5.26 -5.81
N TYR A 344 -0.20 5.84 -4.87
CA TYR A 344 0.83 5.10 -4.14
C TYR A 344 0.25 4.02 -3.23
N LEU A 345 -0.83 4.33 -2.48
CA LEU A 345 -1.46 3.40 -1.55
C LEU A 345 -2.04 2.17 -2.24
N GLU A 346 -2.66 2.34 -3.42
CA GLU A 346 -3.11 1.22 -4.24
C GLU A 346 -1.93 0.36 -4.67
N ASN A 347 -0.88 0.98 -5.21
CA ASN A 347 0.28 0.27 -5.73
C ASN A 347 0.99 -0.57 -4.65
N ILE A 348 1.27 0.04 -3.49
CA ILE A 348 1.99 -0.63 -2.40
C ILE A 348 1.15 -1.74 -1.75
N ALA A 349 -0.17 -1.57 -1.66
CA ALA A 349 -1.06 -2.61 -1.16
C ALA A 349 -1.02 -3.84 -2.08
N ILE A 350 -1.07 -3.63 -3.40
CA ILE A 350 -0.96 -4.70 -4.41
C ILE A 350 0.41 -5.36 -4.34
N ALA A 351 1.49 -4.57 -4.37
CA ALA A 351 2.86 -5.04 -4.33
C ALA A 351 3.09 -5.93 -3.10
N LYS A 352 2.74 -5.46 -1.89
CA LYS A 352 2.87 -6.24 -0.65
C LYS A 352 2.01 -7.51 -0.66
N THR A 353 0.79 -7.45 -1.21
CA THR A 353 -0.10 -8.62 -1.30
C THR A 353 0.52 -9.74 -2.15
N PHE A 354 1.02 -9.41 -3.35
CA PHE A 354 1.64 -10.39 -4.23
C PHE A 354 3.03 -10.81 -3.77
N ALA A 355 3.80 -9.92 -3.17
CA ALA A 355 5.09 -10.27 -2.56
C ALA A 355 4.96 -11.28 -1.43
N ARG A 356 3.93 -11.13 -0.57
CA ARG A 356 3.61 -12.13 0.47
C ARG A 356 3.17 -13.45 -0.14
N LYS A 357 2.35 -13.42 -1.20
CA LYS A 357 1.87 -14.63 -1.90
C LYS A 357 3.02 -15.40 -2.56
N ASN A 358 3.92 -14.67 -3.23
CA ASN A 358 5.00 -15.24 -4.04
C ASN A 358 6.37 -15.25 -3.33
N LYS A 359 6.41 -14.92 -2.04
CA LYS A 359 7.56 -15.03 -1.13
C LYS A 359 8.78 -14.21 -1.56
N TYR A 360 8.59 -12.93 -1.88
CA TYR A 360 9.68 -11.96 -2.07
C TYR A 360 9.45 -10.67 -1.27
N LYS A 361 10.43 -9.77 -1.23
CA LYS A 361 10.38 -8.52 -0.47
C LYS A 361 10.09 -7.32 -1.39
N ILE A 362 9.40 -6.32 -0.85
CA ILE A 362 9.11 -5.05 -1.51
C ILE A 362 9.75 -3.92 -0.73
N ASP A 363 10.39 -3.01 -1.43
CA ASP A 363 10.84 -1.74 -0.89
C ASP A 363 9.78 -0.66 -1.21
N ALA A 364 9.14 -0.15 -0.17
CA ALA A 364 8.03 0.80 -0.30
C ALA A 364 8.48 2.15 -0.87
N SER A 365 9.65 2.63 -0.48
CA SER A 365 10.18 3.92 -0.93
C SER A 365 10.68 3.83 -2.37
N GLN A 366 11.22 2.67 -2.78
CA GLN A 366 11.56 2.44 -4.17
C GLN A 366 10.33 2.30 -5.07
N GLU A 367 9.26 1.64 -4.61
CA GLU A 367 7.98 1.60 -5.34
C GLU A 367 7.41 3.01 -5.56
N LEU A 368 7.55 3.89 -4.57
CA LEU A 368 7.11 5.28 -4.64
C LEU A 368 7.88 6.09 -5.70
N ILE A 369 9.20 5.87 -5.81
CA ILE A 369 10.01 6.44 -6.89
C ILE A 369 9.62 5.85 -8.25
N ALA A 370 9.42 4.54 -8.34
CA ALA A 370 9.09 3.85 -9.58
C ALA A 370 7.75 4.33 -10.17
N ILE A 371 6.70 4.41 -9.35
CA ILE A 371 5.40 4.93 -9.78
C ILE A 371 5.46 6.43 -10.10
N GLY A 372 6.24 7.20 -9.32
CA GLY A 372 6.42 8.62 -9.55
C GLY A 372 7.06 8.93 -10.91
N PHE A 373 8.18 8.28 -11.22
CA PHE A 373 8.81 8.40 -12.54
C PHE A 373 7.92 7.84 -13.66
N ALA A 374 7.18 6.76 -13.41
CA ALA A 374 6.24 6.23 -14.38
C ALA A 374 5.16 7.28 -14.73
N ASN A 375 4.60 7.99 -13.75
CA ASN A 375 3.65 9.08 -13.96
C ASN A 375 4.27 10.29 -14.66
N VAL A 376 5.45 10.76 -14.22
CA VAL A 376 6.16 11.90 -14.84
C VAL A 376 6.47 11.63 -16.30
N ILE A 377 6.99 10.45 -16.64
CA ILE A 377 7.37 10.13 -18.02
C ILE A 377 6.12 9.85 -18.85
N SER A 378 5.10 9.20 -18.29
CA SER A 378 3.85 8.91 -19.01
C SER A 378 3.09 10.17 -19.39
N SER A 379 3.16 11.25 -18.58
CA SER A 379 2.50 12.51 -18.94
C SER A 379 3.03 13.12 -20.24
N PHE A 380 4.26 12.82 -20.64
CA PHE A 380 4.82 13.28 -21.92
C PHE A 380 4.17 12.59 -23.14
N ALA A 381 3.50 11.47 -22.92
CA ALA A 381 2.72 10.77 -23.95
C ALA A 381 1.20 10.97 -23.75
N ALA A 382 0.81 12.12 -23.18
CA ALA A 382 -0.58 12.48 -22.92
C ALA A 382 -1.33 11.45 -22.03
N SER A 383 -0.64 10.85 -21.08
CA SER A 383 -1.23 9.91 -20.12
C SER A 383 -2.01 10.63 -19.02
N LEU A 384 -3.14 10.05 -18.62
CA LEU A 384 -3.76 10.31 -17.33
C LEU A 384 -2.98 9.61 -16.18
N PRO A 385 -3.22 9.92 -14.90
CA PRO A 385 -2.52 9.30 -13.77
C PRO A 385 -2.64 7.76 -13.74
N ILE A 386 -1.53 7.08 -13.52
CA ILE A 386 -1.44 5.61 -13.53
C ILE A 386 -1.03 5.05 -12.17
N THR A 387 -1.48 3.82 -11.91
CA THR A 387 -1.07 3.03 -10.74
C THR A 387 -1.17 1.51 -10.99
N GLY A 388 -0.77 0.70 -10.00
CA GLY A 388 -0.92 -0.74 -10.01
C GLY A 388 -2.39 -1.17 -9.98
N SER A 389 -2.73 -2.23 -10.72
CA SER A 389 -4.09 -2.79 -10.75
C SER A 389 -4.15 -4.19 -10.14
N PHE A 390 -5.06 -4.42 -9.18
CA PHE A 390 -5.28 -5.74 -8.58
C PHE A 390 -5.63 -6.81 -9.63
N SER A 391 -6.56 -6.49 -10.54
CA SER A 391 -7.07 -7.45 -11.53
C SER A 391 -5.98 -7.87 -12.52
N ARG A 392 -5.22 -6.90 -13.04
CA ARG A 392 -4.14 -7.14 -14.00
C ARG A 392 -2.95 -7.83 -13.35
N SER A 393 -2.57 -7.42 -12.14
CA SER A 393 -1.47 -8.05 -11.38
C SER A 393 -1.82 -9.49 -10.97
N ALA A 394 -3.09 -9.79 -10.69
CA ALA A 394 -3.54 -11.16 -10.44
C ALA A 394 -3.37 -12.06 -11.67
N VAL A 395 -3.72 -11.56 -12.86
CA VAL A 395 -3.54 -12.29 -14.13
C VAL A 395 -2.06 -12.42 -14.48
N ASN A 396 -1.26 -11.37 -14.28
CA ASN A 396 0.19 -11.39 -14.48
C ASN A 396 0.85 -12.48 -13.60
N SER A 397 0.49 -12.49 -12.31
CA SER A 397 0.98 -13.48 -11.35
C SER A 397 0.52 -14.90 -11.68
N ALA A 398 -0.75 -15.08 -12.05
CA ALA A 398 -1.31 -16.37 -12.45
C ALA A 398 -0.72 -16.91 -13.77
N SER A 399 -0.24 -16.03 -14.64
CA SER A 399 0.45 -16.39 -15.90
C SER A 399 1.91 -16.80 -15.68
N GLY A 400 2.38 -16.76 -14.43
CA GLY A 400 3.71 -17.25 -14.06
C GLY A 400 4.84 -16.24 -14.31
N VAL A 401 4.54 -14.93 -14.25
CA VAL A 401 5.53 -13.86 -14.43
C VAL A 401 6.78 -14.04 -13.57
N ARG A 402 7.94 -13.80 -14.18
CA ARG A 402 9.24 -13.98 -13.57
C ARG A 402 9.91 -12.66 -13.26
N THR A 403 9.78 -11.66 -14.13
CA THR A 403 10.39 -10.34 -13.95
C THR A 403 9.47 -9.21 -14.40
N THR A 404 9.86 -7.97 -14.11
CA THR A 404 9.16 -6.76 -14.56
C THR A 404 9.20 -6.58 -16.10
N LEU A 405 10.01 -7.38 -16.82
CA LEU A 405 10.10 -7.36 -18.30
C LEU A 405 8.75 -7.65 -18.99
N ALA A 406 7.85 -8.39 -18.34
CA ALA A 406 6.49 -8.62 -18.83
C ALA A 406 5.73 -7.31 -19.16
N GLY A 407 6.08 -6.22 -18.47
CA GLY A 407 5.55 -4.88 -18.76
C GLY A 407 5.88 -4.37 -20.17
N LEU A 408 7.05 -4.71 -20.72
CA LEU A 408 7.42 -4.31 -22.09
C LEU A 408 6.52 -4.97 -23.13
N PHE A 409 6.19 -6.26 -22.97
CA PHE A 409 5.28 -6.95 -23.88
C PHE A 409 3.85 -6.42 -23.72
N THR A 410 3.44 -6.11 -22.49
CA THR A 410 2.13 -5.49 -22.21
C THR A 410 1.98 -4.17 -22.96
N GLY A 411 2.94 -3.24 -22.81
CA GLY A 411 2.90 -1.95 -23.50
C GLY A 411 3.08 -2.08 -25.01
N GLY A 412 3.84 -3.07 -25.49
CA GLY A 412 3.94 -3.38 -26.91
C GLY A 412 2.60 -3.77 -27.55
N ILE A 413 1.81 -4.62 -26.87
CA ILE A 413 0.46 -4.98 -27.33
C ILE A 413 -0.47 -3.75 -27.38
N VAL A 414 -0.37 -2.85 -26.40
CA VAL A 414 -1.16 -1.60 -26.38
C VAL A 414 -0.76 -0.68 -27.55
N LEU A 415 0.53 -0.54 -27.84
CA LEU A 415 1.00 0.23 -29.00
C LEU A 415 0.53 -0.38 -30.33
N LEU A 416 0.56 -1.71 -30.46
CA LEU A 416 0.01 -2.39 -31.63
C LEU A 416 -1.50 -2.15 -31.77
N ALA A 417 -2.24 -2.15 -30.65
CA ALA A 417 -3.65 -1.83 -30.65
C ALA A 417 -3.94 -0.38 -31.09
N LEU A 418 -3.15 0.59 -30.62
CA LEU A 418 -3.25 1.99 -31.04
C LEU A 418 -2.90 2.20 -32.52
N ALA A 419 -1.98 1.40 -33.06
CA ALA A 419 -1.56 1.50 -34.45
C ALA A 419 -2.56 0.85 -35.44
N PHE A 420 -3.20 -0.26 -35.06
CA PHE A 420 -3.94 -1.10 -36.02
C PHE A 420 -5.41 -1.35 -35.67
N LEU A 421 -5.83 -1.19 -34.40
CA LEU A 421 -7.16 -1.64 -33.95
C LEU A 421 -8.15 -0.50 -33.64
N THR A 422 -7.75 0.77 -33.73
CA THR A 422 -8.62 1.90 -33.33
C THR A 422 -9.91 2.02 -34.14
N ASN A 423 -9.89 1.70 -35.43
CA ASN A 423 -11.10 1.68 -36.27
C ASN A 423 -12.11 0.62 -35.79
N TRP A 424 -11.62 -0.52 -35.27
CA TRP A 424 -12.48 -1.58 -34.75
C TRP A 424 -13.08 -1.22 -33.39
N PHE A 425 -12.36 -0.41 -32.60
CA PHE A 425 -12.84 0.04 -31.29
C PHE A 425 -14.06 0.97 -31.37
N TYR A 426 -14.32 1.60 -32.52
CA TYR A 426 -15.53 2.39 -32.77
C TYR A 426 -16.81 1.63 -32.41
N TYR A 427 -16.88 0.36 -32.82
CA TYR A 427 -18.07 -0.48 -32.69
C TYR A 427 -18.24 -1.09 -31.30
N ILE A 428 -17.30 -0.89 -30.37
CA ILE A 428 -17.43 -1.45 -29.02
C ILE A 428 -18.58 -0.73 -28.28
N PRO A 429 -19.58 -1.45 -27.75
CA PRO A 429 -20.66 -0.85 -26.96
C PRO A 429 -20.18 -0.37 -25.59
N LYS A 430 -20.62 0.82 -25.18
CA LYS A 430 -20.40 1.33 -23.82
C LYS A 430 -20.97 0.39 -22.75
N ALA A 431 -22.12 -0.22 -23.01
CA ALA A 431 -22.73 -1.21 -22.12
C ALA A 431 -21.83 -2.45 -21.88
N ALA A 432 -21.08 -2.89 -22.90
CA ALA A 432 -20.14 -4.01 -22.77
C ALA A 432 -18.90 -3.61 -21.93
N LEU A 433 -18.39 -2.39 -22.12
CA LEU A 433 -17.31 -1.83 -21.30
C LEU A 433 -17.73 -1.67 -19.83
N ALA A 434 -18.96 -1.19 -19.59
CA ALA A 434 -19.55 -1.11 -18.25
C ALA A 434 -19.65 -2.50 -17.58
N ALA A 435 -20.10 -3.52 -18.32
CA ALA A 435 -20.15 -4.91 -17.84
C ALA A 435 -18.75 -5.44 -17.45
N ILE A 436 -17.72 -5.13 -18.25
CA ILE A 436 -16.32 -5.49 -17.95
C ILE A 436 -15.86 -4.83 -16.65
N ILE A 437 -16.17 -3.54 -16.44
CA ILE A 437 -15.81 -2.84 -15.20
C ILE A 437 -16.54 -3.42 -14.00
N ILE A 438 -17.88 -3.56 -14.06
CA ILE A 438 -18.70 -4.08 -12.96
C ILE A 438 -18.19 -5.44 -12.50
N THR A 439 -17.99 -6.37 -13.42
CA THR A 439 -17.50 -7.72 -13.08
C THR A 439 -16.06 -7.73 -12.55
N ALA A 440 -15.23 -6.77 -12.96
CA ALA A 440 -13.87 -6.63 -12.44
C ALA A 440 -13.87 -6.08 -11.00
N VAL A 441 -14.61 -5.01 -10.72
CA VAL A 441 -14.59 -4.36 -9.40
C VAL A 441 -15.36 -5.14 -8.33
N LEU A 442 -16.43 -5.86 -8.68
CA LEU A 442 -17.14 -6.72 -7.73
C LEU A 442 -16.26 -7.83 -7.15
N SER A 443 -15.18 -8.22 -7.85
CA SER A 443 -14.21 -9.18 -7.33
C SER A 443 -13.26 -8.60 -6.25
N MET A 444 -13.25 -7.28 -6.06
CA MET A 444 -12.44 -6.61 -5.04
C MET A 444 -13.10 -6.58 -3.65
N ILE A 445 -14.41 -6.87 -3.57
CA ILE A 445 -15.15 -6.85 -2.29
C ILE A 445 -14.86 -8.14 -1.51
N ASP A 446 -14.10 -8.03 -0.42
CA ASP A 446 -13.80 -9.15 0.47
C ASP A 446 -14.74 -9.18 1.69
N PHE A 447 -15.90 -9.84 1.55
CA PHE A 447 -16.83 -10.04 2.67
C PHE A 447 -16.25 -10.92 3.80
N SER A 448 -15.19 -11.69 3.54
CA SER A 448 -14.61 -12.60 4.53
C SER A 448 -13.88 -11.85 5.64
N ILE A 449 -13.41 -10.62 5.38
CA ILE A 449 -12.67 -9.81 6.34
C ILE A 449 -13.51 -9.47 7.57
N VAL A 450 -14.80 -9.15 7.40
CA VAL A 450 -15.70 -8.75 8.48
C VAL A 450 -15.83 -9.88 9.49
N ARG A 451 -16.03 -11.11 8.99
CA ARG A 451 -16.12 -12.31 9.84
C ARG A 451 -14.80 -12.62 10.55
N LYS A 452 -13.66 -12.43 9.88
CA LYS A 452 -12.33 -12.63 10.47
C LYS A 452 -12.07 -11.61 11.59
N LEU A 453 -12.30 -10.33 11.32
CA LEU A 453 -12.13 -9.25 12.31
C LEU A 453 -13.06 -9.43 13.50
N TRP A 454 -14.32 -9.83 13.28
CA TRP A 454 -15.27 -10.10 14.36
C TRP A 454 -14.79 -11.20 15.32
N ARG A 455 -14.13 -12.24 14.80
CA ARG A 455 -13.57 -13.35 15.61
C ARG A 455 -12.26 -13.00 16.29
N VAL A 456 -11.42 -12.17 15.67
CA VAL A 456 -10.10 -11.81 16.21
C VAL A 456 -10.18 -10.65 17.20
N LYS A 457 -10.68 -9.49 16.77
CA LYS A 457 -10.79 -8.28 17.59
C LYS A 457 -11.87 -7.36 17.04
N ARG A 458 -13.00 -7.28 17.75
CA ARG A 458 -14.19 -6.51 17.32
C ARG A 458 -13.92 -5.02 17.13
N LEU A 459 -12.99 -4.43 17.87
CA LEU A 459 -12.64 -3.01 17.74
C LEU A 459 -12.03 -2.69 16.36
N ASP A 460 -11.38 -3.64 15.71
CA ASP A 460 -10.77 -3.42 14.38
C ASP A 460 -11.83 -3.32 13.26
N LEU A 461 -13.12 -3.55 13.58
CA LEU A 461 -14.23 -3.26 12.68
C LEU A 461 -14.55 -1.76 12.59
N ILE A 462 -14.16 -0.95 13.59
CA ILE A 462 -14.45 0.49 13.60
C ILE A 462 -13.70 1.21 12.47
N PRO A 463 -12.37 1.07 12.30
CA PRO A 463 -11.67 1.68 11.16
C PRO A 463 -12.21 1.20 9.80
N LEU A 464 -12.62 -0.06 9.70
CA LEU A 464 -13.25 -0.61 8.48
C LEU A 464 -14.59 0.08 8.19
N ALA A 465 -15.47 0.17 9.19
CA ALA A 465 -16.79 0.77 9.04
C ALA A 465 -16.69 2.26 8.72
N VAL A 466 -15.85 3.01 9.45
CA VAL A 466 -15.63 4.44 9.18
C VAL A 466 -15.11 4.63 7.76
N SER A 467 -14.11 3.85 7.35
CA SER A 467 -13.58 3.95 5.99
C SER A 467 -14.62 3.60 4.93
N PHE A 468 -15.43 2.57 5.15
CA PHE A 468 -16.48 2.15 4.23
C PHE A 468 -17.61 3.19 4.07
N PHE A 469 -18.17 3.68 5.17
CA PHE A 469 -19.33 4.58 5.11
C PHE A 469 -18.95 6.00 4.68
N VAL A 470 -17.83 6.54 5.16
CA VAL A 470 -17.39 7.89 4.78
C VAL A 470 -16.96 7.95 3.31
N SER A 471 -16.48 6.83 2.74
CA SER A 471 -16.14 6.72 1.32
C SER A 471 -17.31 7.00 0.36
N PHE A 472 -18.57 6.89 0.80
CA PHE A 472 -19.72 7.23 -0.03
C PHE A 472 -19.96 8.75 -0.14
N VAL A 473 -19.45 9.54 0.80
CA VAL A 473 -19.44 11.01 0.71
C VAL A 473 -18.29 11.47 -0.18
N GLY A 474 -17.15 10.80 -0.10
CA GLY A 474 -16.01 11.00 -0.99
C GLY A 474 -14.94 9.97 -0.66
N LEU A 475 -14.32 9.39 -1.69
CA LEU A 475 -13.37 8.29 -1.53
C LEU A 475 -12.13 8.73 -0.73
N GLU A 476 -11.69 9.96 -0.93
CA GLU A 476 -10.60 10.62 -0.21
C GLU A 476 -10.92 10.79 1.29
N TYR A 477 -12.13 11.21 1.63
CA TYR A 477 -12.55 11.39 3.02
C TYR A 477 -12.63 10.03 3.73
N GLY A 478 -13.09 9.01 3.02
CA GLY A 478 -13.18 7.64 3.54
C GLY A 478 -11.83 7.05 3.93
N ILE A 479 -10.81 7.19 3.09
CA ILE A 479 -9.48 6.68 3.44
C ILE A 479 -8.82 7.51 4.55
N LEU A 480 -8.91 8.85 4.49
CA LEU A 480 -8.34 9.74 5.51
C LEU A 480 -8.98 9.51 6.89
N ALA A 481 -10.31 9.42 6.96
CA ALA A 481 -11.01 9.14 8.21
C ALA A 481 -10.65 7.77 8.79
N GLY A 482 -10.57 6.73 7.94
CA GLY A 482 -10.16 5.39 8.38
C GLY A 482 -8.73 5.34 8.95
N VAL A 483 -7.79 6.02 8.28
CA VAL A 483 -6.41 6.15 8.77
C VAL A 483 -6.37 6.95 10.07
N ALA A 484 -7.08 8.07 10.15
CA ALA A 484 -7.15 8.89 11.37
C ALA A 484 -7.65 8.08 12.57
N VAL A 485 -8.68 7.25 12.40
CA VAL A 485 -9.18 6.35 13.46
C VAL A 485 -8.14 5.27 13.82
N SER A 486 -7.45 4.69 12.84
CA SER A 486 -6.40 3.70 13.10
C SER A 486 -5.23 4.30 13.89
N VAL A 487 -4.80 5.51 13.53
CA VAL A 487 -3.77 6.27 14.25
C VAL A 487 -4.25 6.65 15.64
N ALA A 488 -5.51 7.09 15.78
CA ALA A 488 -6.09 7.39 17.09
C ALA A 488 -6.07 6.17 18.02
N PHE A 489 -6.30 4.95 17.51
CA PHE A 489 -6.18 3.73 18.31
C PHE A 489 -4.74 3.46 18.75
N LEU A 490 -3.75 3.70 17.88
CA LEU A 490 -2.34 3.57 18.23
C LEU A 490 -1.93 4.60 19.29
N LEU A 491 -2.37 5.85 19.13
CA LEU A 491 -2.12 6.92 20.11
C LEU A 491 -2.80 6.66 21.44
N HIS A 492 -4.04 6.14 21.43
CA HIS A 492 -4.76 5.77 22.63
C HIS A 492 -4.05 4.62 23.38
N ALA A 493 -3.55 3.62 22.65
CA ALA A 493 -2.76 2.55 23.25
C ALA A 493 -1.43 3.08 23.85
N ALA A 494 -0.79 4.05 23.21
CA ALA A 494 0.42 4.68 23.73
C ALA A 494 0.17 5.58 24.96
N ALA A 495 -1.00 6.21 25.05
CA ALA A 495 -1.39 7.08 26.17
C ALA A 495 -1.89 6.30 27.40
N LEU A 496 -2.29 5.04 27.23
CA LEU A 496 -2.84 4.21 28.30
C LEU A 496 -1.95 2.99 28.60
N PRO A 497 -0.76 3.20 29.22
CA PRO A 497 0.07 2.08 29.64
C PRO A 497 -0.68 1.20 30.65
N ARG A 498 -0.53 -0.12 30.53
CA ARG A 498 -1.10 -1.06 31.49
C ARG A 498 -0.14 -1.19 32.66
N ILE A 499 -0.60 -0.76 33.83
CA ILE A 499 0.18 -0.78 35.06
C ILE A 499 -0.43 -1.85 35.96
N GLU A 500 0.34 -2.90 36.22
CA GLU A 500 -0.01 -3.96 37.16
C GLU A 500 0.74 -3.70 38.46
N MET A 501 0.07 -3.88 39.59
CA MET A 501 0.65 -3.67 40.91
C MET A 501 0.53 -4.97 41.69
N PHE A 502 1.68 -5.52 42.04
CA PHE A 502 1.80 -6.68 42.92
C PHE A 502 2.12 -6.18 44.31
N ALA A 503 1.45 -6.75 45.32
CA ALA A 503 1.49 -6.26 46.68
C ALA A 503 1.73 -7.41 47.66
N ASP A 504 2.95 -7.46 48.20
CA ASP A 504 3.27 -8.16 49.45
C ASP A 504 3.47 -7.09 50.53
N GLU A 505 4.72 -6.68 50.81
CA GLU A 505 5.09 -5.58 51.71
C GLU A 505 5.73 -4.39 50.98
N VAL A 506 6.46 -4.67 49.90
CA VAL A 506 6.97 -3.70 48.92
C VAL A 506 6.02 -3.72 47.72
N TYR A 507 5.63 -2.54 47.21
CA TYR A 507 4.82 -2.50 46.00
C TYR A 507 5.71 -2.65 44.77
N VAL A 508 5.48 -3.71 44.00
CA VAL A 508 6.12 -3.87 42.70
C VAL A 508 5.15 -3.39 41.62
N LEU A 509 5.51 -2.30 40.96
CA LEU A 509 4.78 -1.70 39.85
C LEU A 509 5.37 -2.20 38.54
N LYS A 510 4.65 -3.07 37.86
CA LYS A 510 5.03 -3.58 36.55
C LYS A 510 4.36 -2.78 35.44
N ILE A 511 5.17 -2.20 34.56
CA ILE A 511 4.67 -1.42 33.41
C ILE A 511 4.72 -2.31 32.17
N ASN A 512 3.55 -2.71 31.67
CA ASN A 512 3.45 -3.53 30.47
C ASN A 512 3.41 -2.64 29.22
N GLY A 513 4.59 -2.35 28.65
CA GLY A 513 4.79 -1.60 27.42
C GLY A 513 5.73 -0.40 27.57
N ASN A 514 5.93 0.34 26.48
CA ASN A 514 6.74 1.55 26.50
C ASN A 514 6.04 2.68 27.26
N LEU A 515 6.82 3.51 27.95
CA LEU A 515 6.34 4.69 28.65
C LEU A 515 6.92 5.94 27.96
N ASN A 516 6.09 6.58 27.13
CA ASN A 516 6.41 7.81 26.41
C ASN A 516 5.59 8.98 26.95
N TYR A 517 5.85 10.20 26.45
CA TYR A 517 5.15 11.44 26.84
C TYR A 517 3.62 11.35 26.94
N PRO A 518 2.87 10.58 26.12
CA PRO A 518 1.41 10.53 26.27
C PRO A 518 0.96 9.74 27.52
N GLY A 519 1.77 8.80 27.98
CA GLY A 519 1.42 7.86 29.04
C GLY A 519 1.99 8.21 30.42
N VAL A 520 3.04 9.03 30.49
CA VAL A 520 3.73 9.34 31.76
C VAL A 520 2.81 10.03 32.77
N GLU A 521 1.98 10.99 32.34
CA GLU A 521 1.08 11.72 33.23
C GLU A 521 0.08 10.77 33.90
N ARG A 522 -0.45 9.81 33.13
CA ARG A 522 -1.34 8.78 33.68
C ARG A 522 -0.62 7.87 34.66
N PHE A 523 0.65 7.56 34.40
CA PHE A 523 1.48 6.77 35.30
C PHE A 523 1.74 7.50 36.63
N ILE A 524 2.11 8.79 36.58
CA ILE A 524 2.27 9.65 37.77
C ILE A 524 0.97 9.68 38.57
N ASN A 525 -0.16 10.00 37.92
CA ASN A 525 -1.47 10.05 38.58
C ASN A 525 -1.89 8.69 39.16
N TYR A 526 -1.52 7.57 38.54
CA TYR A 526 -1.80 6.23 39.06
C TYR A 526 -1.04 5.99 40.36
N ILE A 527 0.27 6.30 40.39
CA ILE A 527 1.11 6.21 41.59
C ILE A 527 0.53 7.10 42.70
N GLN A 528 0.25 8.37 42.38
CA GLN A 528 -0.27 9.32 43.36
C GLN A 528 -1.58 8.85 43.99
N ASN A 529 -2.55 8.44 43.18
CA ASN A 529 -3.85 8.02 43.69
C ASN A 529 -3.80 6.68 44.45
N LYS A 530 -2.99 5.71 44.00
CA LYS A 530 -2.95 4.38 44.63
C LYS A 530 -2.03 4.29 45.84
N ILE A 531 -0.89 4.97 45.80
CA ILE A 531 0.14 4.89 46.85
C ILE A 531 -0.07 6.01 47.87
N PHE A 532 -0.16 7.26 47.42
CA PHE A 532 -0.27 8.41 48.33
C PHE A 532 -1.72 8.76 48.71
N GLY A 533 -2.73 8.39 47.89
CA GLY A 533 -4.15 8.68 48.14
C GLY A 533 -4.81 7.86 49.26
N ARG A 534 -4.16 6.80 49.77
CA ARG A 534 -4.68 5.96 50.86
C ARG A 534 -4.33 6.55 52.23
N LYS A 535 -5.29 7.21 52.89
CA LYS A 535 -5.18 7.64 54.29
C LYS A 535 -4.84 6.43 55.18
N GLY A 536 -3.64 6.45 55.80
CA GLY A 536 -3.18 5.40 56.72
C GLY A 536 -2.08 4.46 56.18
N ALA A 537 -1.53 4.70 54.98
CA ALA A 537 -0.39 3.92 54.49
C ALA A 537 0.92 4.32 55.21
N THR A 538 1.36 3.47 56.14
CA THR A 538 2.70 3.48 56.76
C THR A 538 3.80 3.39 55.71
N ARG A 539 4.95 4.08 55.91
CA ARG A 539 6.18 4.09 55.07
C ARG A 539 6.34 2.87 54.16
N LYS A 540 6.22 3.04 52.84
CA LYS A 540 6.28 1.92 51.85
C LYS A 540 7.36 2.17 50.81
N CYS A 541 8.18 1.15 50.57
CA CYS A 541 9.06 1.14 49.42
C CYS A 541 8.29 0.70 48.17
N VAL A 542 8.66 1.29 47.04
CA VAL A 542 8.07 1.00 45.74
C VAL A 542 9.20 0.63 44.79
N VAL A 543 9.03 -0.50 44.12
CA VAL A 543 9.93 -0.96 43.06
C VAL A 543 9.20 -0.82 41.74
N ILE A 544 9.76 -0.07 40.80
CA ILE A 544 9.27 0.00 39.42
C ILE A 544 10.02 -1.05 38.61
N ASP A 545 9.28 -2.07 38.17
CA ASP A 545 9.77 -3.08 37.22
C ASP A 545 9.75 -2.48 35.80
N CYS A 546 10.94 -2.25 35.25
CA CYS A 546 11.17 -1.69 33.93
C CYS A 546 11.45 -2.74 32.85
N SER A 547 11.28 -4.03 33.13
CA SER A 547 11.59 -5.16 32.23
C SER A 547 10.95 -5.08 30.83
N HIS A 548 9.78 -4.43 30.72
CA HIS A 548 9.05 -4.26 29.47
C HIS A 548 9.10 -2.85 28.88
N ILE A 549 9.89 -1.95 29.48
CA ILE A 549 10.10 -0.60 28.95
C ILE A 549 11.34 -0.64 28.05
N PHE A 550 11.16 -0.38 26.76
CA PHE A 550 12.27 -0.35 25.79
C PHE A 550 12.63 1.06 25.31
N MET A 551 11.70 1.99 25.49
CA MET A 551 11.84 3.38 25.06
C MET A 551 11.22 4.31 26.09
N ILE A 552 11.95 5.38 26.40
CA ILE A 552 11.49 6.54 27.17
C ILE A 552 11.94 7.81 26.44
N ASP A 553 11.23 8.90 26.69
CA ASP A 553 11.58 10.22 26.20
C ASP A 553 11.87 11.20 27.34
N TYR A 554 12.25 12.41 26.99
CA TYR A 554 12.63 13.44 27.96
C TYR A 554 11.47 13.77 28.93
N THR A 555 10.24 13.87 28.43
CA THR A 555 9.07 14.11 29.29
C THR A 555 8.89 12.99 30.30
N THR A 556 9.13 11.73 29.92
CA THR A 556 9.09 10.59 30.83
C THR A 556 10.20 10.65 31.88
N THR A 557 11.42 11.05 31.51
CA THR A 557 12.51 11.25 32.49
C THR A 557 12.18 12.33 33.52
N GLN A 558 11.58 13.44 33.10
CA GLN A 558 11.13 14.49 34.00
C GLN A 558 10.02 14.01 34.93
N GLY A 559 9.09 13.20 34.40
CA GLY A 559 8.07 12.56 35.22
C GLY A 559 8.64 11.62 36.29
N PHE A 560 9.68 10.85 35.97
CA PHE A 560 10.38 10.04 36.97
C PHE A 560 11.09 10.88 38.03
N ASN A 561 11.73 11.99 37.65
CA ASN A 561 12.33 12.90 38.62
C ASN A 561 11.29 13.53 39.55
N GLN A 562 10.12 13.93 39.02
CA GLN A 562 9.01 14.43 39.83
C GLN A 562 8.54 13.38 40.85
N ILE A 563 8.38 12.12 40.42
CA ILE A 563 8.00 11.04 41.33
C ILE A 563 9.09 10.84 42.39
N LEU A 564 10.37 10.82 42.01
CA LEU A 564 11.49 10.69 42.96
C LEU A 564 11.49 11.80 44.02
N GLU A 565 11.22 13.05 43.62
CA GLU A 565 11.08 14.16 44.55
C GLU A 565 9.87 14.00 45.49
N GLU A 566 8.73 13.54 44.99
CA GLU A 566 7.55 13.26 45.83
C GLU A 566 7.83 12.15 46.85
N PHE A 567 8.48 11.06 46.43
CA PHE A 567 8.88 9.98 47.34
C PHE A 567 9.87 10.47 48.42
N LYS A 568 10.82 11.35 48.05
CA LYS A 568 11.71 12.02 49.02
C LYS A 568 10.93 12.87 50.03
N ARG A 569 9.89 13.60 49.60
CA ARG A 569 9.04 14.40 50.51
C ARG A 569 8.25 13.56 51.51
N PHE A 570 7.83 12.35 51.12
CA PHE A 570 7.09 11.42 51.97
C PHE A 570 7.98 10.42 52.73
N ASP A 571 9.30 10.63 52.76
CA ASP A 571 10.26 9.75 53.46
C ASP A 571 10.11 8.27 53.05
N SER A 572 9.86 8.04 51.76
CA SER A 572 9.64 6.73 51.16
C SER A 572 10.68 6.47 50.05
N LYS A 573 11.14 5.22 49.92
CA LYS A 573 12.17 4.84 48.92
C LYS A 573 11.53 4.36 47.62
N LEU A 574 12.07 4.82 46.49
CA LEU A 574 11.73 4.35 45.14
C LEU A 574 12.96 3.69 44.51
N HIS A 575 12.79 2.47 44.01
CA HIS A 575 13.83 1.74 43.29
C HIS A 575 13.36 1.35 41.89
N PHE A 576 14.29 1.32 40.94
CA PHE A 576 14.05 0.81 39.59
C PHE A 576 14.72 -0.56 39.44
N ALA A 577 14.04 -1.50 38.80
CA ALA A 577 14.55 -2.85 38.55
C ALA A 577 14.50 -3.20 37.06
N GLU A 578 15.41 -4.07 36.62
CA GLU A 578 15.46 -4.62 35.25
C GLU A 578 15.48 -3.54 34.14
N VAL A 579 16.23 -2.46 34.37
CA VAL A 579 16.31 -1.33 33.44
C VAL A 579 17.23 -1.66 32.26
N HIS A 580 16.70 -1.61 31.04
CA HIS A 580 17.50 -1.81 29.83
C HIS A 580 18.69 -0.81 29.74
N PRO A 581 19.91 -1.22 29.31
CA PRO A 581 21.12 -0.37 29.36
C PRO A 581 20.97 1.00 28.67
N ARG A 582 20.25 1.03 27.54
CA ARG A 582 19.96 2.28 26.81
C ARG A 582 19.12 3.26 27.65
N ILE A 583 18.16 2.75 28.42
CA ILE A 583 17.29 3.55 29.30
C ILE A 583 18.08 4.01 30.52
N ARG A 584 18.88 3.12 31.12
CA ARG A 584 19.76 3.46 32.25
C ARG A 584 20.65 4.65 31.94
N ARG A 585 21.31 4.67 30.77
CA ARG A 585 22.11 5.84 30.31
C ARG A 585 21.29 7.12 30.24
N THR A 586 20.05 7.05 29.74
CA THR A 586 19.16 8.20 29.63
C THR A 586 18.68 8.69 31.00
N LEU A 587 18.37 7.80 31.93
CA LEU A 587 17.98 8.14 33.31
C LEU A 587 19.13 8.80 34.08
N ILE A 588 20.34 8.22 34.00
CA ILE A 588 21.55 8.79 34.63
C ILE A 588 21.85 10.17 34.04
N ALA A 589 21.78 10.31 32.71
CA ALA A 589 21.96 11.61 32.05
C ALA A 589 20.89 12.64 32.44
N ALA A 590 19.70 12.19 32.85
CA ALA A 590 18.62 13.04 33.35
C ALA A 590 18.71 13.33 34.86
N GLY A 591 19.76 12.86 35.54
CA GLY A 591 20.01 13.12 36.97
C GLY A 591 19.39 12.11 37.93
N VAL A 592 18.98 10.93 37.46
CA VAL A 592 18.55 9.82 38.33
C VAL A 592 19.79 9.13 38.91
N ASP A 593 19.84 9.00 40.24
CA ASP A 593 20.95 8.35 40.94
C ASP A 593 21.07 6.88 40.52
N ASP A 594 22.30 6.41 40.28
CA ASP A 594 22.52 5.03 39.84
C ASP A 594 22.33 4.01 40.98
N GLY A 595 22.52 4.45 42.23
CA GLY A 595 22.34 3.62 43.42
C GLY A 595 20.89 3.21 43.74
N ILE A 596 19.93 3.67 42.93
CA ILE A 596 18.52 3.25 43.03
C ILE A 596 18.08 2.37 41.85
N ILE A 597 19.03 1.96 40.98
CA ILE A 597 18.79 1.10 39.82
C ILE A 597 19.41 -0.28 40.08
N PHE A 598 18.59 -1.31 40.10
CA PHE A 598 18.98 -2.68 40.41
C PHE A 598 18.82 -3.62 39.22
N PRO A 599 19.63 -4.69 39.12
CA PRO A 599 19.58 -5.63 38.01
C PRO A 599 18.31 -6.48 38.01
N THR A 600 17.78 -6.84 39.19
CA THR A 600 16.58 -7.68 39.34
C THR A 600 15.58 -7.06 40.31
N VAL A 601 14.31 -7.45 40.20
CA VAL A 601 13.26 -7.04 41.15
C VAL A 601 13.60 -7.50 42.57
N ASP A 602 14.11 -8.73 42.72
CA ASP A 602 14.49 -9.29 44.02
C ASP A 602 15.67 -8.53 44.66
N ALA A 603 16.65 -8.08 43.87
CA ALA A 603 17.74 -7.25 44.37
C ALA A 603 17.21 -5.89 44.86
N ALA A 604 16.27 -5.29 44.13
CA ALA A 604 15.64 -4.03 44.50
C ALA A 604 14.78 -4.14 45.77
N THR A 605 14.05 -5.24 45.95
CA THR A 605 13.26 -5.50 47.17
C THR A 605 14.16 -5.85 48.34
N ASN A 606 15.23 -6.63 48.15
CA ASN A 606 16.17 -6.97 49.23
C ASN A 606 16.94 -5.75 49.75
N ALA A 607 17.32 -4.82 48.88
CA ALA A 607 17.96 -3.55 49.28
C ALA A 607 17.08 -2.67 50.20
N PHE A 608 15.77 -2.92 50.23
CA PHE A 608 14.88 -2.31 51.21
C PHE A 608 15.01 -2.93 52.60
N TYR A 609 15.13 -4.26 52.68
CA TYR A 609 15.21 -4.99 53.95
C TYR A 609 16.61 -4.90 54.59
N ASP A 610 17.67 -4.79 53.78
CA ASP A 610 19.06 -4.75 54.26
C ASP A 610 19.87 -3.69 53.47
N PRO A 611 19.94 -2.44 53.95
CA PRO A 611 20.58 -1.33 53.24
C PRO A 611 22.12 -1.38 53.23
N ASP A 612 22.75 -2.22 54.06
CA ASP A 612 24.22 -2.31 54.21
C ASP A 612 24.81 -3.55 53.53
N ARG A 613 23.99 -4.37 52.87
CA ARG A 613 24.45 -5.54 52.13
C ARG A 613 24.97 -5.10 50.76
N GLU A 614 26.28 -4.92 50.66
CA GLU A 614 26.97 -4.74 49.38
C GLU A 614 26.50 -5.86 48.42
N LEU A 615 26.12 -5.45 47.21
CA LEU A 615 25.82 -6.37 46.11
C LEU A 615 27.09 -7.21 45.90
N GLU A 616 27.08 -8.46 46.36
CA GLU A 616 28.10 -9.43 45.97
C GLU A 616 28.16 -9.44 44.43
N ASP A 617 29.32 -9.06 43.90
CA ASP A 617 29.69 -9.02 42.49
C ASP A 617 29.65 -10.43 41.87
N ASP A 618 28.47 -11.03 41.77
CA ASP A 618 28.26 -12.19 40.92
C ASP A 618 27.78 -11.70 39.54
N ASN A 619 28.74 -11.66 38.61
CA ASN A 619 28.62 -11.47 37.15
C ASN A 619 28.72 -10.06 36.54
N GLN A 620 29.68 -9.24 36.98
CA GLN A 620 30.13 -8.08 36.18
C GLN A 620 31.24 -8.38 35.16
N SER A 621 31.78 -9.60 35.10
CA SER A 621 32.90 -9.92 34.18
C SER A 621 32.54 -10.53 32.82
N ASP A 622 31.31 -11.01 32.57
CA ASP A 622 31.02 -11.79 31.35
C ASP A 622 30.10 -11.14 30.30
N PHE A 623 29.56 -9.95 30.54
CA PHE A 623 28.64 -9.31 29.57
C PHE A 623 29.23 -8.19 28.71
N CYS A 624 30.52 -7.84 28.89
CA CYS A 624 31.14 -6.71 28.21
C CYS A 624 31.87 -7.06 26.89
N MET A 625 31.89 -8.33 26.45
CA MET A 625 32.68 -8.77 25.29
C MET A 625 31.95 -9.69 24.30
N THR A 626 30.63 -9.55 24.15
CA THR A 626 29.95 -10.08 22.95
C THR A 626 28.88 -9.11 22.49
N PHE A 627 28.94 -8.71 21.21
CA PHE A 627 28.18 -7.64 20.53
C PHE A 627 28.87 -6.27 20.42
N LEU A 628 29.96 -6.26 19.66
CA LEU A 628 30.33 -5.16 18.76
C LEU A 628 29.97 -5.55 17.32
#